data_AF-A0A7C5E0P3-F1
#
_entry.id   AF-A0A7C5E0P3-F1
#
_cell.length_a   1.000
_cell.length_b   1.000
_cell.length_c   1.000
_cell.angle_alpha   90.00
_cell.angle_beta   90.00
_cell.angle_gamma   90.00
#
_symmetry.space_group_name_H-M   'P 1'
#
loop_
_entity.id
_entity.type
_entity.pdbx_description
1 polymer ?
#
loop_
_entity_poly.entity_id
_entity_poly.type
_entity_poly.pdbx_seq_one_letter_code
_entity_poly.pdbx_strand_id
1 'polypeptide(L)'
;MPKSNRRIDVIDHTRSVFKSISWRVVATLTTMLIVYFFTKEIFLSIGVGVVEVVAKILLYYIHERMWNKIKWGKKDHPLSDIPVNRKLDPKDREIIVKKLKDLGYID
;
A
#
# COMPACT_ATOMS: atom_id res chain seq x y z
N MET A 1 -13.03 30.09 -19.89
CA MET A 1 -13.13 29.90 -18.42
C MET A 1 -14.04 28.69 -18.15
N PRO A 2 -13.89 27.89 -17.05
CA PRO A 2 -13.00 28.01 -15.89
C PRO A 2 -12.05 26.80 -15.65
N LYS A 3 -11.20 26.98 -14.64
CA LYS A 3 -10.08 26.15 -14.15
C LYS A 3 -10.54 24.85 -13.47
N SER A 4 -9.80 23.76 -13.66
CA SER A 4 -9.17 23.02 -12.54
C SER A 4 -8.19 21.99 -13.10
N ASN A 5 -6.91 22.33 -13.15
CA ASN A 5 -5.86 21.32 -13.32
C ASN A 5 -5.74 20.59 -11.99
N ARG A 6 -6.64 19.63 -11.78
CA ARG A 6 -6.63 18.74 -10.62
C ARG A 6 -5.32 17.96 -10.74
N ARG A 7 -4.30 18.35 -9.97
CA ARG A 7 -3.12 17.51 -9.81
C ARG A 7 -3.67 16.18 -9.32
N ILE A 8 -3.65 15.17 -10.19
CA ILE A 8 -3.80 13.81 -9.72
C ILE A 8 -2.48 13.57 -9.02
N ASP A 9 -2.45 13.89 -7.73
CA ASP A 9 -1.41 13.46 -6.83
C ASP A 9 -1.55 11.95 -6.81
N VAL A 10 -0.93 11.30 -7.81
CA VAL A 10 -0.78 9.86 -7.84
C VAL A 10 -0.04 9.59 -6.55
N ILE A 11 -0.78 9.11 -5.53
CA ILE A 11 -0.21 8.86 -4.22
C ILE A 11 0.80 7.76 -4.46
N ASP A 12 2.05 8.20 -4.65
CA ASP A 12 3.16 7.36 -5.03
C ASP A 12 3.30 6.33 -3.92
N HIS A 13 2.85 5.10 -4.19
CA HIS A 13 2.74 4.04 -3.18
C HIS A 13 4.08 3.86 -2.46
N THR A 14 5.18 4.12 -3.17
CA THR A 14 6.55 4.15 -2.69
C THR A 14 6.80 5.21 -1.61
N ARG A 15 6.30 6.45 -1.77
CA ARG A 15 6.41 7.52 -0.75
C ARG A 15 5.64 7.19 0.52
N SER A 16 4.49 6.53 0.41
CA SER A 16 3.66 6.16 1.56
C SER A 16 4.31 5.05 2.40
N VAL A 17 4.95 4.07 1.74
CA VAL A 17 5.72 3.02 2.41
C VAL A 17 6.92 3.61 3.17
N PHE A 18 7.70 4.48 2.52
CA PHE A 18 8.83 5.16 3.17
C PHE A 18 8.39 5.98 4.38
N LYS A 19 7.29 6.74 4.26
CA LYS A 19 6.74 7.52 5.37
C LYS A 19 6.32 6.64 6.56
N SER A 20 5.73 5.48 6.29
CA SER A 20 5.34 4.51 7.33
C SER A 20 6.54 3.90 8.05
N ILE A 21 7.60 3.56 7.33
CA ILE A 21 8.84 3.04 7.91
C ILE A 21 9.50 4.11 8.78
N SER A 22 9.60 5.35 8.30
CA SER A 22 10.16 6.46 9.08
C SER A 22 9.38 6.69 10.39
N TRP A 23 8.05 6.68 10.33
CA TRP A 23 7.21 6.83 11.53
C TRP A 23 7.42 5.68 12.54
N ARG A 24 7.59 4.44 12.03
CA ARG A 24 7.81 3.26 12.89
C ARG A 24 9.13 3.32 13.65
N VAL A 25 10.20 3.82 13.03
CA VAL A 25 11.51 3.98 13.68
C VAL A 25 11.42 5.05 14.78
N VAL A 26 10.79 6.19 14.50
CA VAL A 26 10.60 7.28 15.48
C VAL A 26 9.76 6.80 16.68
N ALA A 27 8.69 6.05 16.43
CA ALA A 27 7.84 5.52 17.49
C ALA A 27 8.59 4.55 18.42
N THR A 28 9.34 3.58 17.88
CA THR A 28 10.11 2.63 18.69
C THR A 28 11.17 3.34 19.53
N LEU A 29 11.88 4.32 18.95
CA LEU A 29 12.88 5.12 19.68
C LEU A 29 12.24 5.95 20.80
N THR A 30 11.04 6.47 20.56
CA THR A 30 10.28 7.23 21.56
C THR A 30 9.87 6.33 22.73
N THR A 31 9.39 5.11 22.48
CA THR A 31 9.08 4.14 23.54
C THR A 31 10.30 3.81 24.38
N MET A 32 11.44 3.51 23.74
CA MET A 32 12.70 3.23 24.44
C MET A 32 13.13 4.43 25.31
N LEU A 33 13.01 5.66 24.80
CA LEU A 33 13.33 6.89 25.54
C LEU A 33 12.40 7.12 26.72
N ILE A 34 11.09 6.90 26.57
CA ILE A 34 10.12 7.04 27.66
C ILE A 34 10.41 6.02 28.76
N VAL A 35 10.61 4.76 28.40
CA VAL A 35 10.92 3.69 29.38
C VAL A 35 12.22 4.00 30.11
N TYR A 36 13.24 4.47 29.38
CA TYR A 36 14.51 4.87 29.98
C TYR A 36 14.36 6.06 30.91
N PHE A 37 13.59 7.07 30.54
CA PHE A 37 13.38 8.25 31.35
C PHE A 37 12.71 7.92 32.70
N PHE A 38 11.74 7.01 32.69
CA PHE A 38 11.03 6.59 33.90
C PHE A 38 11.82 5.60 34.76
N THR A 39 12.52 4.65 34.12
CA THR A 39 13.18 3.55 34.86
C THR A 39 14.63 3.90 35.21
N LYS A 40 15.29 4.77 34.44
CA LYS A 40 16.75 5.04 34.44
C LYS A 40 17.64 3.81 34.21
N GLU A 41 17.04 2.65 33.96
CA GLU A 41 17.71 1.39 33.69
C GLU A 41 17.80 1.12 32.18
N ILE A 42 19.02 1.00 31.68
CA ILE A 42 19.30 0.78 30.26
C ILE A 42 18.85 -0.63 29.85
N PHE A 43 19.07 -1.64 30.69
CA PHE A 43 18.72 -3.03 30.41
C PHE A 43 17.20 -3.23 30.27
N LEU A 44 16.40 -2.59 31.12
CA LEU A 44 14.93 -2.64 31.02
C LEU A 44 14.43 -1.95 29.74
N SER A 45 15.02 -0.82 29.39
CA SER A 45 14.65 -0.05 28.19
C SER A 45 14.93 -0.82 26.90
N ILE A 46 16.08 -1.51 26.84
CA ILE A 46 16.42 -2.40 25.73
C ILE A 46 15.47 -3.59 25.69
N GLY A 47 15.17 -4.20 26.85
CA GLY A 47 14.23 -5.33 26.95
C GLY A 47 12.83 -4.97 26.41
N VAL A 48 12.29 -3.82 26.80
CA VAL A 48 11.01 -3.33 26.27
C VAL A 48 11.08 -3.08 24.76
N GLY A 49 12.18 -2.50 24.28
CA GLY A 49 12.41 -2.30 22.86
C GLY A 49 12.40 -3.61 22.05
N VAL A 50 13.04 -4.67 22.56
CA VAL A 50 13.04 -6.00 21.92
C VAL A 50 11.63 -6.60 21.90
N VAL A 51 10.91 -6.53 23.03
CA VAL A 51 9.52 -7.02 23.11
C VAL A 51 8.62 -6.24 22.14
N GLU A 52 8.80 -4.93 22.02
CA GLU A 52 8.05 -4.10 21.07
C GLU A 52 8.28 -4.55 19.62
N VAL A 53 9.52 -4.86 19.23
CA VAL A 53 9.85 -5.34 17.88
C VAL A 53 9.18 -6.68 17.61
N VAL A 54 9.28 -7.63 18.54
CA VAL A 54 8.63 -8.96 18.40
C VAL A 54 7.11 -8.82 18.32
N ALA A 55 6.53 -8.00 19.19
CA ALA A 55 5.10 -7.71 19.16
C ALA A 55 4.69 -7.10 17.81
N LYS A 56 5.44 -6.13 17.27
CA LYS A 56 5.16 -5.53 15.96
C LYS A 56 5.23 -6.53 14.82
N ILE A 57 6.18 -7.47 14.83
CA ILE A 57 6.26 -8.51 13.79
C ILE A 57 5.03 -9.41 13.84
N LEU A 58 4.64 -9.88 15.02
CA LEU A 58 3.45 -10.71 15.20
C LEU A 58 2.17 -9.97 14.77
N LEU A 59 2.02 -8.73 15.23
CA LEU A 59 0.87 -7.89 14.94
C LEU A 59 0.82 -7.52 13.45
N TYR A 60 1.98 -7.27 12.81
CA TYR A 60 2.07 -7.06 11.37
C TYR A 60 1.65 -8.30 10.58
N TYR A 61 2.13 -9.48 10.98
CA TYR A 61 1.74 -10.75 10.33
C TYR A 61 0.23 -11.00 10.43
N ILE A 62 -0.35 -10.81 11.62
CA ILE A 62 -1.79 -10.94 11.84
C ILE A 62 -2.55 -9.88 11.02
N HIS A 63 -2.08 -8.64 11.03
CA HIS A 63 -2.68 -7.54 10.28
C HIS A 63 -2.67 -7.83 8.78
N GLU A 64 -1.55 -8.29 8.20
CA GLU A 64 -1.46 -8.67 6.80
C GLU A 64 -2.41 -9.85 6.48
N ARG A 65 -2.50 -10.84 7.38
CA ARG A 65 -3.41 -11.97 7.23
C ARG A 65 -4.89 -11.56 7.28
N MET A 66 -5.23 -10.61 8.17
CA MET A 66 -6.58 -10.02 8.26
C MET A 66 -6.88 -9.14 7.04
N TRP A 67 -5.92 -8.35 6.59
CA TRP A 67 -6.05 -7.46 5.45
C TRP A 67 -6.23 -8.24 4.14
N ASN A 68 -5.54 -9.38 3.97
CA ASN A 68 -5.76 -10.27 2.84
C ASN A 68 -7.19 -10.85 2.76
N LYS A 69 -7.90 -10.93 3.90
CA LYS A 69 -9.32 -11.32 3.90
C LYS A 69 -10.26 -10.16 3.52
N ILE A 70 -9.80 -8.93 3.70
CA ILE A 70 -10.58 -7.72 3.43
C ILE A 70 -10.32 -7.31 1.97
N LYS A 71 -11.29 -7.55 1.08
CA LYS A 71 -11.25 -7.12 -0.34
C LYS A 71 -11.49 -5.60 -0.50
N TRP A 72 -10.88 -4.77 0.34
CA TRP A 72 -11.12 -3.33 0.30
C TRP A 72 -10.25 -2.68 -0.78
N GLY A 73 -10.89 -2.01 -1.74
CA GLY A 73 -10.19 -1.21 -2.75
C GLY A 73 -9.74 -1.94 -4.02
N LYS A 74 -10.24 -3.15 -4.29
CA LYS A 74 -10.25 -3.64 -5.68
C LYS A 74 -11.18 -2.71 -6.47
N LYS A 75 -10.60 -1.76 -7.21
CA LYS A 75 -11.32 -1.07 -8.27
C LYS A 75 -11.45 -2.10 -9.37
N ASP A 76 -12.53 -2.85 -9.31
CA ASP A 76 -12.94 -3.68 -10.43
C ASP A 76 -13.02 -2.74 -11.63
N HIS A 77 -12.15 -3.00 -12.62
CA HIS A 77 -12.20 -2.25 -13.86
C HIS A 77 -13.62 -2.43 -14.39
N PRO A 78 -14.30 -1.42 -14.96
CA PRO A 78 -15.66 -1.61 -15.48
C PRO A 78 -15.78 -2.71 -16.57
N LEU A 79 -14.66 -3.28 -17.01
CA LEU A 79 -14.57 -4.38 -17.96
C LEU A 79 -14.21 -5.73 -17.31
N SER A 80 -13.95 -5.80 -15.99
CA SER A 80 -13.65 -7.05 -15.29
C SER A 80 -14.86 -7.96 -15.11
N ASP A 81 -16.06 -7.37 -15.15
CA ASP A 81 -17.33 -8.11 -15.03
C ASP A 81 -17.78 -8.71 -16.37
N ILE A 82 -17.09 -8.39 -17.47
CA ILE A 82 -17.43 -8.94 -18.79
C ILE A 82 -17.03 -10.43 -18.79
N PRO A 83 -17.96 -11.36 -19.07
CA PRO A 83 -17.65 -12.78 -19.13
C PRO A 83 -16.73 -13.06 -20.32
N VAL A 84 -15.43 -13.19 -20.07
CA VAL A 84 -14.46 -13.54 -21.10
C VAL A 84 -14.37 -15.07 -21.19
N ASN A 85 -14.91 -15.64 -22.26
CA ASN A 85 -14.94 -17.09 -22.48
C ASN A 85 -13.54 -17.68 -22.80
N ARG A 86 -12.53 -16.83 -23.05
CA ARG A 86 -11.16 -17.25 -23.36
C ARG A 86 -10.12 -16.29 -22.79
N LYS A 87 -8.93 -16.78 -22.45
CA LYS A 87 -7.80 -15.90 -22.07
C LYS A 87 -7.37 -15.06 -23.29
N LEU A 88 -7.08 -13.78 -23.08
CA LEU A 88 -6.65 -12.84 -24.12
C LEU A 88 -5.31 -13.31 -24.72
N ASP A 89 -5.28 -13.48 -26.04
CA ASP A 89 -4.07 -13.82 -26.80
C ASP A 89 -3.41 -12.53 -27.35
N PRO A 90 -2.09 -12.49 -27.65
CA PRO A 90 -1.44 -11.28 -28.16
C PRO A 90 -2.08 -10.72 -29.43
N LYS A 91 -2.69 -11.57 -30.27
CA LYS A 91 -3.45 -11.17 -31.47
C LYS A 91 -4.71 -10.37 -31.14
N ASP A 92 -5.38 -10.70 -30.03
CA ASP A 92 -6.59 -9.99 -29.59
C ASP A 92 -6.25 -8.53 -29.22
N ARG A 93 -5.03 -8.28 -28.72
CA ARG A 93 -4.56 -6.93 -28.39
C ARG A 93 -4.49 -6.04 -29.62
N GLU A 94 -3.98 -6.55 -30.74
CA GLU A 94 -3.90 -5.81 -32.00
C GLU A 94 -5.28 -5.45 -32.53
N ILE A 95 -6.23 -6.38 -32.43
CA ILE A 95 -7.63 -6.16 -32.81
C ILE A 95 -8.28 -5.08 -31.92
N ILE A 96 -8.06 -5.14 -30.61
CA ILE A 96 -8.57 -4.13 -29.67
C ILE A 96 -7.99 -2.75 -29.98
N VAL A 97 -6.67 -2.64 -30.18
CA VAL A 97 -6.01 -1.37 -30.50
C VAL A 97 -6.53 -0.81 -31.82
N LYS A 98 -6.68 -1.66 -32.85
CA LYS A 98 -7.25 -1.24 -34.14
C LYS A 98 -8.67 -0.70 -33.97
N LYS A 99 -9.50 -1.40 -33.20
CA LYS A 99 -10.89 -0.99 -32.95
C LYS A 99 -10.99 0.29 -32.12
N LEU A 100 -10.07 0.49 -31.17
CA LEU A 100 -9.99 1.73 -30.40
C LEU A 100 -9.53 2.92 -31.25
N LYS A 101 -8.66 2.67 -32.23
CA LYS A 101 -8.24 3.67 -33.23
C LYS A 101 -9.39 4.05 -34.16
N ASP A 102 -10.15 3.07 -34.66
CA ASP A 102 -11.34 3.33 -35.48
C ASP A 102 -12.42 4.12 -34.72
N LEU A 103 -12.52 3.93 -33.40
CA LEU A 103 -13.44 4.65 -32.53
C LEU A 103 -12.90 6.02 -32.07
N GLY A 104 -11.69 6.41 -32.48
CA GLY A 104 -11.09 7.71 -32.15
C GLY A 104 -10.69 7.87 -30.67
N TYR A 105 -10.53 6.78 -29.94
CA TYR A 105 -10.04 6.82 -28.54
C TYR A 105 -8.52 6.85 -28.44
N ILE A 106 -7.80 6.41 -29.48
CA ILE A 106 -6.34 6.31 -29.54
C ILE A 106 -5.89 6.77 -30.92
N ASP A 107 -4.90 7.67 -30.98
CA ASP A 107 -4.26 8.14 -32.22
C ASP A 107 -3.20 7.17 -32.75
#